data_AF-A0A850AE34-F1
#
_entry.id   AF-A0A850AE34-F1
#
_cell.length_a   1.000
_cell.length_b   1.000
_cell.length_c   1.000
_cell.angle_alpha   90.00
_cell.angle_beta   90.00
_cell.angle_gamma   90.00
#
_symmetry.space_group_name_H-M   'P 1'
#
loop_
_entity.id
_entity.type
_entity.pdbx_description
1 polymer ?
#
loop_
_entity_poly.entity_id
_entity_poly.type
_entity_poly.pdbx_seq_one_letter_code
_entity_poly.pdbx_strand_id
1 'polypeptide(L)'
;YVAAVAARDVLWPGLILPLRQGDAQTLIPLTLGGLLALRFTRVPWLRAWGLPPLGILVGGAAALAAAGALRGTLTPQILAGLHLSFLPAGPVWADFLLTLLSTLATLAVLAYLLRVDLPGRGHSVLAALTWLGQALLMLALGGLLATTAGARLTLLIDRIAYLLTLWGQAPRL
;
A
#
# COMPACT_ATOMS: atom_id res chain seq x y z
N TYR A 1 27.22 -4.24 8.24
CA TYR A 1 26.85 -4.89 6.97
C TYR A 1 26.51 -3.87 5.88
N VAL A 2 25.42 -3.09 6.02
CA VAL A 2 24.98 -2.12 5.00
C VAL A 2 26.06 -1.10 4.58
N ALA A 3 26.82 -0.56 5.55
CA ALA A 3 27.92 0.37 5.25
C ALA A 3 29.06 -0.28 4.42
N ALA A 4 29.34 -1.56 4.65
CA ALA A 4 30.39 -2.28 3.91
C ALA A 4 29.95 -2.58 2.47
N VAL A 5 28.67 -2.93 2.28
CA VAL A 5 28.06 -3.12 0.96
C VAL A 5 28.05 -1.81 0.17
N ALA A 6 27.62 -0.71 0.80
CA ALA A 6 27.63 0.60 0.16
C ALA A 6 29.05 1.06 -0.23
N ALA A 7 30.05 0.81 0.62
CA ALA A 7 31.42 1.14 0.32
C ALA A 7 31.98 0.37 -0.89
N ARG A 8 31.69 -0.93 -0.96
CA ARG A 8 32.20 -1.81 -2.02
C ARG A 8 31.47 -1.64 -3.35
N ASP A 9 30.14 -1.58 -3.30
CA ASP A 9 29.32 -1.70 -4.51
C ASP A 9 28.88 -0.34 -5.06
N VAL A 10 28.97 0.73 -4.26
CA VAL A 10 28.56 2.09 -4.69
C VAL A 10 29.75 3.05 -4.71
N LEU A 11 30.47 3.21 -3.60
CA LEU A 11 31.55 4.20 -3.50
C LEU A 11 32.79 3.81 -4.32
N TRP A 12 33.16 2.54 -4.34
CA TRP A 12 34.33 2.07 -5.08
C TRP A 12 34.18 2.22 -6.61
N PRO A 13 33.14 1.68 -7.27
CA PRO A 13 32.97 1.85 -8.71
C PRO A 13 32.45 3.24 -9.10
N GLY A 14 31.62 3.88 -8.28
CA GLY A 14 30.93 5.12 -8.64
C GLY A 14 31.71 6.42 -8.36
N LEU A 15 32.72 6.36 -7.48
CA LEU A 15 33.51 7.53 -7.10
C LEU A 15 35.01 7.29 -7.33
N ILE A 16 35.57 6.23 -6.75
CA ILE A 16 37.04 6.05 -6.72
C ILE A 16 37.60 5.67 -8.10
N LEU A 17 36.90 4.80 -8.85
CA LEU A 17 37.33 4.38 -10.18
C LEU A 17 37.32 5.52 -11.22
N PRO A 18 36.22 6.28 -11.39
CA PRO A 18 36.17 7.37 -12.38
C PRO A 18 36.99 8.60 -11.98
N LEU A 19 37.23 8.84 -10.67
CA LEU A 19 38.22 9.82 -10.20
C LEU A 19 39.64 9.50 -10.70
N ARG A 20 40.02 8.21 -10.74
CA ARG A 20 41.32 7.78 -11.27
C ARG A 20 41.43 7.91 -12.78
N GLN A 21 40.30 7.90 -13.48
CA GLN A 21 40.23 8.05 -14.93
C GLN A 21 40.13 9.52 -15.37
N GLY A 22 40.06 10.47 -14.42
CA GLY A 22 39.99 11.90 -14.70
C GLY A 22 38.64 12.37 -15.23
N ASP A 23 37.56 11.59 -15.02
CA ASP A 23 36.24 11.96 -15.52
C ASP A 23 35.64 13.12 -14.71
N ALA A 24 35.44 14.25 -15.39
CA ALA A 24 34.87 15.47 -14.83
C ALA A 24 33.43 15.25 -14.31
N GLN A 25 32.69 14.26 -14.81
CA GLN A 25 31.34 13.94 -14.33
C GLN A 25 31.32 13.48 -12.87
N THR A 26 32.44 12.94 -12.37
CA THR A 26 32.61 12.52 -10.97
C THR A 26 32.64 13.69 -9.98
N LEU A 27 32.89 14.91 -10.45
CA LEU A 27 32.88 16.10 -9.59
C LEU A 27 31.49 16.40 -9.05
N ILE A 28 30.43 16.06 -9.79
CA ILE A 28 29.05 16.29 -9.38
C ILE A 28 28.68 15.46 -8.13
N PRO A 29 28.81 14.12 -8.12
CA PRO A 29 28.52 13.33 -6.92
C PRO A 29 29.48 13.62 -5.77
N LEU A 30 30.75 13.98 -6.05
CA LEU A 30 31.72 14.30 -5.02
C LEU A 30 31.41 15.64 -4.33
N THR A 31 31.02 16.67 -5.08
CA THR A 31 30.58 17.96 -4.54
C THR A 31 29.28 17.83 -3.77
N LEU A 32 28.29 17.11 -4.29
CA LEU A 32 27.03 16.83 -3.59
C LEU A 32 27.25 15.99 -2.31
N GLY A 33 28.14 15.00 -2.35
CA GLY A 33 28.53 14.22 -1.18
C GLY A 33 29.26 15.06 -0.13
N GLY A 34 30.14 15.97 -0.54
CA GLY A 34 30.80 16.94 0.33
C GLY A 34 29.81 17.91 0.97
N LEU A 35 28.90 18.48 0.19
CA LEU A 35 27.81 19.34 0.68
C LEU A 35 26.91 18.58 1.66
N LEU A 36 26.59 17.32 1.38
CA LEU A 36 25.83 16.47 2.30
C LEU A 36 26.60 16.23 3.61
N ALA A 37 27.92 16.04 3.56
CA ALA A 37 28.75 15.88 4.77
C ALA A 37 28.69 17.13 5.68
N LEU A 38 28.55 18.32 5.11
CA LEU A 38 28.38 19.57 5.87
C LEU A 38 27.14 19.55 6.77
N ARG A 39 26.11 18.76 6.43
CA ARG A 39 24.92 18.58 7.27
C ARG A 39 25.23 18.01 8.66
N PHE A 40 26.28 17.19 8.77
CA PHE A 40 26.68 16.53 10.02
C PHE A 40 27.62 17.38 10.88
N THR A 41 28.07 18.53 10.40
CA THR A 41 28.95 19.44 11.16
C THR A 41 28.21 20.09 12.34
N ARG A 42 28.92 20.59 13.36
CA ARG A 42 28.32 21.28 14.52
C ARG A 42 27.98 22.76 14.26
N VAL A 43 28.43 23.32 13.12
CA VAL A 43 28.30 24.75 12.83
C VAL A 43 26.97 25.02 12.09
N PRO A 44 26.08 25.86 12.63
CA PRO A 44 24.71 26.01 12.12
C PRO A 44 24.63 26.57 10.69
N TRP A 45 25.52 27.50 10.30
CA TRP A 45 25.51 28.05 8.94
C TRP A 45 25.95 27.00 7.90
N LEU A 46 26.88 26.10 8.23
CA LEU A 46 27.41 25.07 7.32
C LEU A 46 26.38 23.95 7.12
N ARG A 47 25.57 23.67 8.16
CA ARG A 47 24.48 22.68 8.08
C ARG A 47 23.41 23.00 7.04
N ALA A 48 23.18 24.27 6.74
CA ALA A 48 22.17 24.70 5.77
C ALA A 48 22.56 24.29 4.33
N TRP A 49 23.86 24.29 4.02
CA TRP A 49 24.38 23.91 2.71
C TRP A 49 24.24 22.42 2.38
N GLY A 50 23.97 21.58 3.38
CA GLY A 50 23.65 20.17 3.21
C GLY A 50 22.18 19.87 2.92
N LEU A 51 21.30 20.89 2.90
CA LEU A 51 19.87 20.71 2.60
C LEU A 51 19.59 20.36 1.12
N PRO A 52 20.21 21.00 0.12
CA PRO A 52 19.93 20.69 -1.29
C PRO A 52 20.24 19.23 -1.69
N PRO A 53 21.41 18.64 -1.37
CA PRO A 53 21.68 17.24 -1.71
C PRO A 53 20.74 16.27 -0.97
N LEU A 54 20.38 16.61 0.28
CA LEU A 54 19.42 15.82 1.06
C LEU A 54 18.03 15.87 0.42
N GLY A 55 17.59 17.04 -0.04
CA GLY A 55 16.34 17.21 -0.77
C GLY A 55 16.31 16.40 -2.08
N ILE A 56 17.42 16.37 -2.83
CA ILE A 56 17.54 15.54 -4.04
C ILE A 56 17.44 14.05 -3.71
N LEU A 57 18.14 13.59 -2.67
CA LEU A 57 18.10 12.18 -2.26
C LEU A 57 16.70 11.76 -1.79
N VAL A 58 16.10 12.54 -0.88
CA VAL A 58 14.78 12.22 -0.32
C VAL A 58 13.69 12.38 -1.38
N GLY A 59 13.71 13.47 -2.14
CA GLY A 59 12.75 13.71 -3.21
C GLY A 59 12.85 12.67 -4.32
N GLY A 60 14.07 12.34 -4.75
CA GLY A 60 14.32 11.30 -5.75
C GLY A 60 13.88 9.91 -5.27
N ALA A 61 14.24 9.54 -4.04
CA ALA A 61 13.80 8.27 -3.45
C ALA A 61 12.28 8.20 -3.29
N ALA A 62 11.63 9.28 -2.85
CA ALA A 62 10.18 9.36 -2.73
C ALA A 62 9.49 9.24 -4.10
N ALA A 63 10.01 9.93 -5.13
CA ALA A 63 9.49 9.84 -6.49
C ALA A 63 9.65 8.42 -7.07
N LEU A 64 10.80 7.78 -6.86
CA LEU A 64 11.03 6.39 -7.28
C LEU A 64 10.13 5.40 -6.54
N ALA A 65 9.93 5.58 -5.23
CA ALA A 65 9.02 4.75 -4.45
C ALA A 65 7.56 4.92 -4.91
N ALA A 66 7.13 6.15 -5.15
CA ALA A 66 5.80 6.45 -5.68
C ALA A 66 5.60 5.87 -7.08
N ALA A 67 6.58 6.04 -7.98
CA ALA A 67 6.55 5.46 -9.32
C ALA A 67 6.56 3.93 -9.28
N GLY A 68 7.34 3.34 -8.37
CA GLY A 68 7.38 1.89 -8.13
C GLY A 68 6.04 1.36 -7.62
N ALA A 69 5.40 2.06 -6.69
CA ALA A 69 4.06 1.71 -6.22
C ALA A 69 3.03 1.84 -7.36
N LEU A 70 3.02 2.96 -8.10
CA LEU A 70 2.11 3.19 -9.22
C LEU A 70 2.23 2.11 -10.31
N ARG A 71 3.46 1.74 -10.70
CA ARG A 71 3.70 0.70 -11.71
C ARG A 71 3.51 -0.71 -11.17
N GLY A 72 3.88 -0.94 -9.92
CA GLY A 72 3.83 -2.27 -9.30
C GLY A 72 2.44 -2.67 -8.82
N THR A 73 1.59 -1.72 -8.44
CA THR A 73 0.26 -2.01 -7.91
C THR A 73 -0.85 -1.39 -8.76
N LEU A 74 -0.88 -0.05 -8.88
CA LEU A 74 -2.04 0.65 -9.44
C LEU A 74 -2.23 0.33 -10.93
N THR A 75 -1.16 0.28 -11.71
CA THR A 75 -1.23 -0.04 -13.14
C THR A 75 -1.77 -1.45 -13.41
N PRO A 76 -1.20 -2.53 -12.84
CA PRO A 76 -1.74 -3.87 -13.05
C PRO A 76 -3.14 -4.03 -12.45
N GLN A 77 -3.47 -3.34 -11.35
CA GLN A 77 -4.82 -3.36 -10.79
C GLN A 77 -5.85 -2.73 -11.72
N ILE A 78 -5.54 -1.58 -12.34
CA ILE A 78 -6.42 -0.94 -13.32
C ILE A 78 -6.61 -1.84 -14.53
N LEU A 79 -5.53 -2.41 -15.08
CA LEU A 79 -5.60 -3.33 -16.22
C LEU A 79 -6.39 -4.60 -15.90
N ALA A 80 -6.21 -5.17 -14.72
CA ALA A 80 -6.99 -6.33 -14.26
C ALA A 80 -8.48 -5.98 -14.11
N GLY A 81 -8.80 -4.77 -13.63
CA GLY A 81 -10.17 -4.26 -13.55
C GLY A 81 -10.85 -4.12 -14.91
N LEU A 82 -10.12 -3.76 -15.96
CA LEU A 82 -10.66 -3.63 -17.32
C LEU A 82 -11.04 -4.98 -17.97
N HIS A 83 -10.43 -6.07 -17.52
CA HIS A 83 -10.70 -7.42 -18.05
C HIS A 83 -11.61 -8.25 -17.13
N LEU A 84 -12.12 -7.66 -16.05
CA LEU A 84 -13.01 -8.33 -15.11
C LEU A 84 -14.43 -8.40 -15.69
N SER A 85 -14.88 -9.61 -16.00
CA SER A 85 -16.28 -9.91 -16.33
C SER A 85 -16.92 -10.62 -15.13
N PHE A 86 -17.97 -10.02 -14.58
CA PHE A 86 -18.69 -10.56 -13.41
C PHE A 86 -19.71 -11.62 -13.84
N LEU A 87 -20.23 -11.52 -15.07
CA LEU A 87 -21.09 -12.50 -15.72
C LEU A 87 -20.49 -12.91 -17.08
N PRO A 88 -19.64 -13.96 -17.11
CA PRO A 88 -18.95 -14.42 -18.32
C PRO A 88 -19.89 -14.80 -19.48
N ALA A 89 -21.14 -15.17 -19.18
CA ALA A 89 -22.18 -15.53 -20.15
C ALA A 89 -23.37 -14.56 -20.14
N GLY A 90 -23.26 -13.43 -19.43
CA GLY A 90 -24.32 -12.43 -19.32
C GLY A 90 -24.24 -11.35 -20.41
N PRO A 91 -25.28 -10.51 -20.53
CA PRO A 91 -25.22 -9.38 -21.45
C PRO A 91 -24.24 -8.33 -20.94
N VAL A 92 -23.45 -7.75 -21.85
CA VAL A 92 -22.36 -6.81 -21.55
C VAL A 92 -22.81 -5.61 -20.70
N TRP A 93 -24.04 -5.13 -20.87
CA TRP A 93 -24.59 -4.01 -20.08
C TRP A 93 -24.73 -4.33 -18.59
N ALA A 94 -24.98 -5.59 -18.22
CA ALA A 94 -25.11 -6.00 -16.82
C ALA A 94 -23.75 -5.98 -16.12
N ASP A 95 -22.70 -6.41 -16.81
CA ASP A 95 -21.32 -6.32 -16.33
C ASP A 95 -20.87 -4.86 -16.16
N PHE A 96 -21.20 -3.98 -17.10
CA PHE A 96 -20.95 -2.55 -16.96
C PHE A 96 -21.67 -1.97 -15.73
N LEU A 97 -22.93 -2.34 -15.51
CA LEU A 97 -23.72 -1.82 -14.39
C LEU A 97 -23.15 -2.29 -13.04
N LEU A 98 -22.73 -3.55 -12.94
CA LEU A 98 -22.09 -4.10 -11.74
C LEU A 98 -20.71 -3.48 -11.49
N THR A 99 -19.93 -3.25 -12.55
CA THR A 99 -18.64 -2.57 -12.46
C THR A 99 -18.82 -1.12 -11.99
N LEU A 100 -19.82 -0.42 -12.51
CA LEU A 100 -20.14 0.95 -12.08
C LEU A 100 -20.60 0.98 -10.61
N LEU A 101 -21.49 0.07 -10.23
CA LEU A 101 -22.02 -0.01 -8.86
C LEU A 101 -20.91 -0.34 -7.85
N SER A 102 -20.04 -1.30 -8.17
CA SER A 102 -18.90 -1.68 -7.32
C SER A 102 -17.87 -0.55 -7.21
N THR A 103 -17.63 0.18 -8.29
CA THR A 103 -16.75 1.37 -8.27
C THR A 103 -17.33 2.47 -7.38
N LEU A 104 -18.63 2.77 -7.51
CA LEU A 104 -19.32 3.76 -6.67
C LEU A 104 -19.32 3.35 -5.19
N ALA A 105 -19.56 2.06 -4.91
CA ALA A 105 -19.50 1.51 -3.55
C ALA A 105 -18.09 1.66 -2.94
N THR A 106 -17.05 1.36 -3.72
CA THR A 106 -15.65 1.51 -3.29
C THR A 106 -15.33 2.97 -3.00
N LEU A 107 -15.77 3.88 -3.87
CA LEU A 107 -15.55 5.31 -3.71
C LEU A 107 -16.31 5.87 -2.48
N ALA A 108 -17.50 5.35 -2.19
CA ALA A 108 -18.27 5.68 -0.98
C ALA A 108 -17.52 5.28 0.30
N VAL A 109 -17.01 4.04 0.35
CA VAL A 109 -16.22 3.54 1.48
C VAL A 109 -14.93 4.35 1.63
N LEU A 110 -14.25 4.69 0.54
CA LEU A 110 -13.02 5.48 0.58
C LEU A 110 -13.27 6.92 1.07
N ALA A 111 -14.37 7.54 0.63
CA ALA A 111 -14.79 8.86 1.13
C ALA A 111 -15.04 8.84 2.65
N TYR A 112 -15.63 7.75 3.17
CA TYR A 112 -15.79 7.55 4.61
C TYR A 112 -14.44 7.37 5.32
N LEU A 113 -13.55 6.49 4.82
CA LEU A 113 -12.24 6.21 5.46
C LEU A 113 -11.34 7.43 5.53
N LEU A 114 -11.31 8.25 4.47
CA LEU A 114 -10.48 9.46 4.42
C LEU A 114 -11.00 10.58 5.33
N ARG A 115 -12.16 10.39 6.00
CA ARG A 115 -12.83 11.40 6.84
C ARG A 115 -12.70 12.77 6.22
N VAL A 116 -13.29 12.93 5.03
CA VAL A 116 -13.34 14.21 4.33
C VAL A 116 -14.22 15.18 5.15
N ASP A 117 -13.67 15.68 6.26
CA ASP A 117 -14.26 16.68 7.14
C ASP A 117 -14.09 18.02 6.43
N LEU A 118 -15.09 18.39 5.64
CA LEU A 118 -15.12 19.68 4.97
C LEU A 118 -15.74 20.71 5.91
N PRO A 119 -15.01 21.78 6.28
CA PRO A 119 -15.61 22.91 6.97
C PRO A 119 -16.55 23.65 6.00
N GLY A 120 -17.84 23.34 6.05
CA GLY A 120 -18.84 24.08 5.28
C GLY A 120 -20.19 23.37 5.09
N ARG A 121 -21.27 24.07 5.45
CA ARG A 121 -22.66 23.75 5.08
C ARG A 121 -22.82 23.85 3.55
N GLY A 122 -22.58 22.79 2.79
CA GLY A 122 -22.68 22.93 1.33
C GLY A 122 -22.77 21.69 0.44
N HIS A 123 -22.44 20.48 0.88
CA HIS A 123 -22.35 19.35 -0.07
C HIS A 123 -23.07 18.09 0.43
N SER A 124 -24.41 18.10 0.32
CA SER A 124 -25.31 16.98 0.65
C SER A 124 -24.89 15.65 -0.02
N VAL A 125 -24.36 15.72 -1.24
CA VAL A 125 -23.91 14.54 -2.00
C VAL A 125 -22.72 13.86 -1.34
N LEU A 126 -21.72 14.62 -0.86
CA LEU A 126 -20.56 14.02 -0.18
C LEU A 126 -20.96 13.44 1.19
N ALA A 127 -21.86 14.10 1.91
CA ALA A 127 -22.38 13.59 3.18
C ALA A 127 -23.22 12.30 2.99
N ALA A 128 -24.02 12.24 1.92
CA ALA A 128 -24.74 11.02 1.56
C ALA A 128 -23.78 9.89 1.17
N LEU A 129 -22.69 10.23 0.46
CA LEU A 129 -21.68 9.28 0.03
C LEU A 129 -20.86 8.71 1.20
N THR A 130 -20.51 9.53 2.19
CA THR A 130 -19.83 9.05 3.41
C THR A 130 -20.76 8.20 4.28
N TRP A 131 -22.03 8.56 4.39
CA TRP A 131 -23.03 7.73 5.08
C TRP A 131 -23.22 6.37 4.39
N LEU A 132 -23.33 6.37 3.06
CA LEU A 132 -23.43 5.14 2.27
C LEU A 132 -22.18 4.26 2.47
N GLY A 133 -21.00 4.86 2.47
CA GLY A 133 -19.73 4.18 2.76
C GLY A 133 -19.70 3.54 4.14
N GLN A 134 -20.18 4.25 5.16
CA GLN A 134 -20.31 3.72 6.52
C GLN A 134 -21.26 2.52 6.58
N ALA A 135 -22.44 2.62 5.96
CA ALA A 135 -23.43 1.54 5.93
C ALA A 135 -22.88 0.29 5.23
N LEU A 136 -22.23 0.47 4.07
CA LEU A 136 -21.57 -0.62 3.35
C LEU A 136 -20.46 -1.28 4.17
N LEU A 137 -19.64 -0.49 4.88
CA LEU A 137 -18.58 -1.02 5.74
C LEU A 137 -19.16 -1.83 6.91
N MET A 138 -20.24 -1.36 7.53
CA MET A 138 -20.94 -2.11 8.58
C MET A 138 -21.48 -3.44 8.05
N LEU A 139 -22.04 -3.45 6.84
CA LEU A 139 -22.57 -4.66 6.19
C LEU A 139 -21.45 -5.65 5.87
N ALA A 140 -20.35 -5.17 5.30
CA ALA A 140 -19.17 -5.99 4.99
C ALA A 140 -18.56 -6.61 6.26
N LEU A 141 -18.37 -5.81 7.30
CA LEU A 141 -17.86 -6.29 8.60
C LEU A 141 -18.83 -7.30 9.24
N GLY A 142 -20.13 -7.04 9.18
CA GLY A 142 -21.16 -7.97 9.65
C GLY A 142 -21.08 -9.32 8.94
N GLY A 143 -20.93 -9.33 7.62
CA GLY A 143 -20.75 -10.55 6.83
C GLY A 143 -19.46 -11.32 7.18
N LEU A 144 -18.34 -10.61 7.35
CA LEU A 144 -17.07 -11.22 7.75
C LEU A 144 -17.15 -11.84 9.16
N LEU A 145 -17.79 -11.16 10.10
CA LEU A 145 -18.00 -11.70 11.45
C LEU A 145 -18.97 -12.89 11.45
N ALA A 146 -20.04 -12.84 10.66
CA ALA A 146 -20.99 -13.94 10.55
C ALA A 146 -20.35 -15.20 9.95
N THR A 147 -19.56 -15.05 8.89
CA THR A 147 -18.86 -16.18 8.25
C THR A 147 -17.80 -16.78 9.17
N THR A 148 -17.01 -15.95 9.85
CA THR A 148 -15.99 -16.44 10.81
C THR A 148 -16.62 -17.09 12.04
N ALA A 149 -17.69 -16.51 12.60
CA ALA A 149 -18.43 -17.12 13.71
C ALA A 149 -19.08 -18.44 13.28
N GLY A 150 -19.71 -18.47 12.11
CA GLY A 150 -20.31 -19.67 11.52
C GLY A 150 -19.28 -20.79 11.35
N ALA A 151 -18.11 -20.49 10.76
CA ALA A 151 -17.03 -21.47 10.61
C ALA A 151 -16.57 -22.06 11.95
N ARG A 152 -16.45 -21.23 12.99
CA ARG A 152 -16.07 -21.67 14.34
C ARG A 152 -17.14 -22.55 14.99
N LEU A 153 -18.42 -22.18 14.84
CA LEU A 153 -19.54 -22.96 15.36
C LEU A 153 -19.66 -24.31 14.64
N THR A 154 -19.52 -24.34 13.32
CA THR A 154 -19.50 -25.58 12.55
C THR A 154 -18.36 -26.50 13.00
N LEU A 155 -17.16 -25.96 13.20
CA LEU A 155 -16.03 -26.74 13.71
C LEU A 155 -16.31 -27.27 15.11
N LEU A 156 -16.91 -26.48 16.00
CA LEU A 156 -17.29 -26.91 17.35
C LEU A 156 -18.31 -28.05 17.30
N ILE A 157 -19.35 -27.93 16.47
CA ILE A 157 -20.36 -28.97 16.27
C ILE A 157 -19.70 -30.26 15.79
N ASP A 158 -18.80 -30.18 14.82
CA ASP A 158 -18.06 -31.32 14.28
C ASP A 158 -17.20 -32.01 15.35
N ARG A 159 -16.53 -31.22 16.21
CA ARG A 159 -15.77 -31.75 17.34
C ARG A 159 -16.65 -32.43 18.41
N ILE A 160 -17.83 -31.88 18.70
CA ILE A 160 -18.78 -32.51 19.63
C ILE A 160 -19.32 -33.82 19.04
N ALA A 161 -19.69 -33.83 17.76
CA ALA A 161 -20.14 -35.02 17.07
C ALA A 161 -19.08 -36.13 17.05
N TYR A 162 -17.81 -35.77 16.81
CA TYR A 162 -16.68 -36.70 16.90
C TYR A 162 -16.54 -37.32 18.30
N LEU A 163 -16.63 -36.53 19.37
CA LEU A 163 -16.52 -37.05 20.74
C LEU A 163 -17.69 -37.98 21.09
N LEU A 164 -18.92 -37.64 20.69
CA LEU A 164 -20.10 -38.46 20.93
C LEU A 164 -20.04 -39.79 20.20
N THR A 165 -19.56 -39.81 18.96
CA THR A 165 -19.38 -41.06 18.19
C THR A 165 -18.28 -41.93 18.77
N LEU A 166 -17.15 -41.34 19.15
CA LEU A 166 -16.04 -42.06 19.81
C LEU A 166 -16.46 -42.67 21.15
N TRP A 167 -17.25 -41.94 21.95
CA TRP A 167 -17.79 -42.45 23.21
C TRP A 167 -18.87 -43.51 23.01
N GLY A 168 -19.74 -43.35 22.00
CA GLY A 168 -20.78 -44.33 21.66
C GLY A 168 -20.24 -45.66 21.13
N GLN A 169 -19.02 -45.66 20.58
CA GLN A 169 -18.31 -46.86 20.10
C GLN A 169 -17.32 -47.43 21.14
N ALA A 170 -17.22 -46.84 22.34
CA ALA A 170 -16.37 -47.38 23.39
C ALA A 170 -16.90 -48.76 23.83
N PRO A 171 -16.07 -49.83 23.79
CA PRO A 171 -16.49 -51.14 24.28
C PRO A 171 -16.86 -51.03 25.75
N ARG A 172 -18.09 -51.41 26.09
CA ARG A 172 -18.53 -51.54 27.48
C ARG A 172 -17.70 -52.65 28.13
N LEU A 173 -16.66 -52.27 28.87
CA LEU A 173 -15.92 -53.13 29.79
C LEU A 173 -16.73 -53.32 31.08
#